data_AF-A0A350UUJ2-F1
#
_entry.id   AF-A0A350UUJ2-F1
#
_cell.length_a   1.000
_cell.length_b   1.000
_cell.length_c   1.000
_cell.angle_alpha   90.00
_cell.angle_beta   90.00
_cell.angle_gamma   90.00
#
_symmetry.space_group_name_H-M   'P 1'
#
loop_
_entity.id
_entity.type
_entity.pdbx_description
1 polymer ?
#
loop_
_entity_poly.entity_id
_entity_poly.type
_entity_poly.pdbx_seq_one_letter_code
_entity_poly.pdbx_strand_id
1 'polypeptide(L)'
;MNFKIIDPLIGAGSGAAIATLVYFILPGDWNMIPCMIAGGLSGMGIAFFLTLLLMPFFGAFEVMIPLHIIGMITGMMVGMALTLGSTPTFCLTTLGGLTGITVAIIIYFSNKKHLSPMRNSPTNPL
;
A
#
# COMPACT_ATOMS: atom_id res chain seq x y z
N MET A 1 9.53 -9.64 15.80
CA MET A 1 9.07 -8.25 15.59
C MET A 1 7.94 -7.95 16.56
N ASN A 2 8.12 -6.92 17.39
CA ASN A 2 7.07 -6.44 18.29
C ASN A 2 6.07 -5.64 17.43
N PHE A 3 4.79 -5.96 17.51
CA PHE A 3 3.75 -5.38 16.67
C PHE A 3 3.59 -3.91 17.03
N LYS A 4 4.22 -3.01 16.28
CA LYS A 4 4.01 -1.59 16.49
C LYS A 4 2.71 -1.24 15.77
N ILE A 5 1.75 -0.69 16.51
CA ILE A 5 0.49 -0.13 15.97
C ILE A 5 0.76 0.86 14.81
N ILE A 6 1.99 1.36 14.72
CA ILE A 6 2.53 2.21 13.67
C ILE A 6 2.51 1.54 12.28
N ASP A 7 2.71 0.22 12.15
CA ASP A 7 2.76 -0.47 10.86
C ASP A 7 1.44 -0.36 10.06
N PRO A 8 0.26 -0.71 10.63
CA PRO A 8 -1.02 -0.51 9.94
C PRO A 8 -1.39 0.96 9.80
N LEU A 9 -0.93 1.84 10.69
CA LEU A 9 -1.20 3.29 10.58
C LEU A 9 -0.45 3.90 9.39
N ILE A 10 0.79 3.49 9.16
CA ILE A 10 1.59 3.87 7.99
C ILE A 10 1.02 3.24 6.72
N GLY A 11 0.61 1.97 6.77
CA GLY A 11 -0.11 1.33 5.66
C GLY A 11 -1.36 2.12 5.28
N ALA A 12 -2.21 2.44 6.26
CA ALA A 12 -3.43 3.21 6.05
C ALA A 12 -3.14 4.62 5.49
N GLY A 13 -2.19 5.33 6.11
CA GLY A 13 -1.82 6.68 5.71
C GLY A 13 -1.21 6.73 4.31
N SER A 14 -0.32 5.80 3.99
CA SER A 14 0.29 5.71 2.65
C SER A 14 -0.75 5.38 1.58
N GLY A 15 -1.62 4.39 1.81
CA GLY A 15 -2.71 4.05 0.89
C GLY A 15 -3.69 5.20 0.67
N ALA A 16 -4.09 5.91 1.75
CA ALA A 16 -4.97 7.08 1.65
C ALA A 16 -4.30 8.24 0.88
N ALA A 17 -3.01 8.50 1.14
CA ALA A 17 -2.26 9.54 0.44
C ALA A 17 -2.11 9.22 -1.05
N ILE A 18 -1.73 7.98 -1.39
CA ILE A 18 -1.64 7.51 -2.77
C ILE A 18 -2.99 7.66 -3.48
N ALA A 19 -4.08 7.17 -2.88
CA ALA A 19 -5.42 7.27 -3.48
C ALA A 19 -5.81 8.71 -3.80
N THR A 20 -5.54 9.62 -2.87
CA THR A 20 -5.88 11.04 -3.02
C THR A 20 -5.03 11.70 -4.11
N LEU A 21 -3.72 11.42 -4.15
CA LEU A 21 -2.82 11.98 -5.16
C LEU A 21 -3.13 11.44 -6.56
N VAL A 22 -3.41 10.14 -6.69
CA VAL A 22 -3.82 9.51 -7.96
C VAL A 22 -5.12 10.13 -8.46
N TYR A 23 -6.09 10.41 -7.59
CA TYR A 23 -7.33 11.10 -7.94
C TYR A 23 -7.09 12.50 -8.55
N PHE A 24 -6.13 13.26 -8.05
CA PHE A 24 -5.80 14.59 -8.58
C PHE A 24 -5.03 14.55 -9.91
N ILE A 25 -4.30 13.47 -10.18
CA ILE A 25 -3.47 13.35 -11.38
C ILE A 25 -4.30 12.91 -12.59
N LEU A 26 -5.34 12.09 -12.36
CA LEU A 26 -6.06 11.41 -13.45
C LEU A 26 -7.38 12.08 -13.80
N PRO A 27 -7.63 12.37 -15.09
CA PRO A 27 -8.94 12.78 -15.55
C PRO A 27 -9.92 11.58 -15.58
N GLY A 28 -11.14 11.79 -15.09
CA GLY A 28 -12.18 10.75 -15.02
C GLY A 28 -12.85 10.41 -16.37
N ASP A 29 -12.62 11.21 -17.40
CA ASP A 29 -13.23 11.04 -18.73
C ASP A 29 -12.56 9.97 -19.60
N TRP A 30 -11.52 9.31 -19.07
CA TRP A 30 -10.76 8.30 -19.80
C TRP A 30 -11.45 6.94 -19.80
N ASN A 31 -11.12 6.13 -20.80
CA ASN A 31 -11.57 4.75 -20.87
C ASN A 31 -10.95 3.91 -19.73
N MET A 32 -11.65 2.87 -19.27
CA MET A 32 -11.30 2.14 -18.04
C MET A 32 -9.89 1.54 -18.06
N ILE A 33 -9.45 1.00 -19.22
CA ILE A 33 -8.13 0.37 -19.37
C ILE A 33 -6.97 1.39 -19.25
N PRO A 34 -6.94 2.50 -20.03
CA PRO A 34 -5.95 3.57 -19.85
C PRO A 34 -5.92 4.13 -18.44
N CYS A 35 -7.09 4.35 -17.83
CA CYS A 35 -7.19 4.96 -16.50
C CYS A 35 -6.65 4.02 -15.41
N MET A 36 -6.87 2.71 -15.54
CA MET A 36 -6.28 1.69 -14.67
C MET A 36 -4.75 1.65 -14.80
N ILE A 37 -4.20 1.64 -16.02
CA ILE A 37 -2.74 1.62 -16.25
C ILE A 37 -2.10 2.90 -15.72
N ALA A 38 -2.68 4.06 -16.04
CA ALA A 38 -2.17 5.34 -15.58
C ALA A 38 -2.33 5.51 -14.05
N GLY A 39 -3.40 4.97 -13.47
CA GLY A 39 -3.60 4.83 -12.02
C GLY A 39 -2.53 3.98 -11.35
N GLY A 40 -2.24 2.80 -11.91
CA GLY A 40 -1.18 1.92 -11.41
C GLY A 40 0.21 2.58 -11.51
N LEU A 41 0.53 3.22 -12.64
CA LEU A 41 1.81 3.89 -12.86
C LEU A 41 2.01 5.09 -11.93
N SER A 42 0.98 5.93 -11.77
CA SER A 42 1.02 7.06 -10.84
C SER A 42 1.11 6.58 -9.40
N GLY A 43 0.33 5.57 -9.01
CA GLY A 43 0.39 4.95 -7.69
C GLY A 43 1.76 4.34 -7.37
N MET A 44 2.40 3.70 -8.35
CA MET A 44 3.75 3.18 -8.23
C MET A 44 4.80 4.30 -8.11
N GLY A 45 4.69 5.38 -8.90
CA GLY A 45 5.59 6.53 -8.79
C GLY A 45 5.50 7.22 -7.43
N ILE A 46 4.28 7.39 -6.91
CA ILE A 46 4.04 7.95 -5.57
C ILE A 46 4.58 7.00 -4.49
N ALA A 47 4.32 5.70 -4.60
CA ALA A 47 4.83 4.71 -3.65
C ALA A 47 6.37 4.65 -3.63
N PHE A 48 7.03 4.84 -4.77
CA PHE A 48 8.49 4.96 -4.83
C PHE A 48 8.98 6.17 -4.04
N PHE A 49 8.34 7.32 -4.21
CA PHE A 49 8.69 8.53 -3.46
C PHE A 49 8.46 8.38 -1.96
N LEU A 50 7.32 7.82 -1.54
CA LEU A 50 7.08 7.54 -0.12
C LEU A 50 8.07 6.49 0.42
N THR A 51 8.47 5.50 -0.38
CA THR A 51 9.47 4.51 0.05
C THR A 51 10.80 5.19 0.33
N LEU A 52 11.24 6.11 -0.53
CA LEU A 52 12.48 6.87 -0.32
C LEU A 52 12.41 7.70 0.96
N LEU A 53 11.25 8.29 1.25
CA LEU A 53 11.00 9.10 2.45
C LEU A 53 10.97 8.26 3.74
N LEU A 54 10.40 7.04 3.69
CA LEU A 54 10.21 6.17 4.86
C LEU A 54 11.38 5.20 5.10
N MET A 55 12.21 4.94 4.09
CA MET A 55 13.42 4.10 4.16
C MET A 55 14.33 4.40 5.37
N PRO A 56 14.67 5.67 5.71
CA PRO A 56 15.55 5.95 6.85
C PRO A 56 14.93 5.63 8.22
N PHE A 57 13.61 5.52 8.33
CA PHE A 57 12.92 5.30 9.60
C PHE A 57 12.63 3.84 9.90
N PHE A 58 12.29 3.04 8.88
CA PHE A 58 11.77 1.68 9.03
C PHE A 58 12.61 0.61 8.31
N GLY A 59 13.66 0.99 7.59
CA GLY A 59 14.52 0.07 6.86
C GLY A 59 14.08 -0.16 5.41
N ALA A 60 15.05 -0.25 4.50
CA ALA A 60 14.84 -0.27 3.05
C ALA A 60 13.94 -1.41 2.56
N PHE A 61 14.19 -2.64 2.99
CA PHE A 61 13.51 -3.83 2.46
C PHE A 61 12.14 -4.08 3.08
N GLU A 62 11.95 -3.67 4.34
CA GLU A 62 10.68 -3.86 5.05
C GLU A 62 9.59 -2.91 4.56
N VAL A 63 9.97 -1.70 4.12
CA VAL A 63 9.01 -0.71 3.61
C VAL A 63 8.74 -0.88 2.12
N MET A 64 9.79 -1.16 1.33
CA MET A 64 9.67 -1.11 -0.13
C MET A 64 8.63 -2.08 -0.68
N ILE A 65 8.62 -3.33 -0.21
CA ILE A 65 7.72 -4.37 -0.73
C ILE A 65 6.25 -4.05 -0.39
N PRO A 66 5.88 -3.79 0.88
CA PRO A 66 4.51 -3.41 1.24
C PRO A 66 4.02 -2.16 0.52
N LEU A 67 4.84 -1.11 0.48
CA LEU A 67 4.40 0.17 -0.07
C LEU A 67 4.13 0.11 -1.56
N HIS A 68 4.95 -0.63 -2.32
CA HIS A 68 4.74 -0.78 -3.76
C HIS A 68 3.51 -1.63 -4.07
N ILE A 69 3.22 -2.65 -3.26
CA ILE A 69 2.00 -3.45 -3.39
C ILE A 69 0.77 -2.56 -3.12
N ILE A 70 0.79 -1.77 -2.04
CA ILE A 70 -0.28 -0.80 -1.73
C ILE A 70 -0.41 0.20 -2.88
N GLY A 71 0.70 0.80 -3.33
CA GLY A 71 0.73 1.78 -4.41
C GLY A 71 0.09 1.30 -5.71
N MET A 72 0.46 0.11 -6.17
CA MET A 72 -0.12 -0.46 -7.37
C MET A 72 -1.60 -0.79 -7.21
N ILE A 73 -1.97 -1.50 -6.14
CA ILE A 73 -3.36 -1.95 -5.94
C ILE A 73 -4.28 -0.73 -5.78
N THR A 74 -3.91 0.19 -4.90
CA THR A 74 -4.67 1.41 -4.65
C THR A 74 -4.73 2.30 -5.89
N GLY A 75 -3.61 2.48 -6.60
CA GLY A 75 -3.56 3.27 -7.82
C GLY A 75 -4.46 2.73 -8.93
N MET A 76 -4.45 1.42 -9.16
CA MET A 76 -5.33 0.78 -10.15
C MET A 76 -6.81 0.89 -9.75
N MET A 77 -7.15 0.64 -8.49
CA MET A 77 -8.54 0.76 -8.02
C MET A 77 -9.08 2.18 -8.16
N VAL A 78 -8.28 3.19 -7.80
CA VAL A 78 -8.69 4.60 -7.96
C VAL A 78 -8.81 4.97 -9.43
N GLY A 79 -7.86 4.54 -10.26
CA GLY A 79 -7.92 4.75 -11.72
C GLY A 79 -9.17 4.14 -12.35
N MET A 80 -9.58 2.95 -11.92
CA MET A 80 -10.84 2.32 -12.37
C MET A 80 -12.07 3.06 -11.82
N ALA A 81 -12.07 3.41 -10.53
CA ALA A 81 -13.21 4.04 -9.89
C ALA A 81 -13.54 5.42 -10.47
N LEU A 82 -12.52 6.16 -10.92
CA LEU A 82 -12.67 7.43 -11.65
C LEU A 82 -13.50 7.30 -12.93
N THR A 83 -13.44 6.14 -13.61
CA THR A 83 -14.19 5.91 -14.85
C THR A 83 -15.65 5.52 -14.62
N LEU A 84 -16.02 5.21 -13.37
CA LEU A 84 -17.41 4.89 -12.99
C LEU A 84 -18.29 6.14 -12.79
N GLY A 85 -17.75 7.35 -13.01
CA GLY A 85 -18.46 8.61 -12.82
C GLY A 85 -18.15 9.26 -11.47
N SER A 86 -19.04 10.11 -10.95
CA SER A 86 -18.80 10.99 -9.79
C SER A 86 -18.56 10.23 -8.48
N THR A 87 -17.38 9.65 -8.32
CA THR A 87 -16.95 9.06 -7.07
C THR A 87 -16.42 10.17 -6.16
N PRO A 88 -17.03 10.38 -4.99
CA PRO A 88 -16.52 11.39 -4.06
C PRO A 88 -15.14 10.96 -3.57
N THR A 89 -14.21 11.92 -3.51
CA THR A 89 -12.81 11.69 -3.11
C THR A 89 -12.71 10.97 -1.76
N PHE A 90 -13.61 11.26 -0.83
CA PHE A 90 -13.67 10.59 0.47
C PHE A 90 -13.79 9.05 0.37
N CYS A 91 -14.61 8.53 -0.56
CA CYS A 91 -14.75 7.09 -0.78
C CYS A 91 -13.45 6.47 -1.31
N LEU A 92 -12.73 7.19 -2.19
CA LEU A 92 -11.47 6.73 -2.76
C LEU A 92 -10.35 6.74 -1.72
N THR A 93 -10.27 7.79 -0.90
CA THR A 93 -9.28 7.92 0.18
C THR A 93 -9.50 6.84 1.26
N THR A 94 -10.75 6.59 1.64
CA THR A 94 -11.09 5.54 2.62
C THR A 94 -10.83 4.13 2.06
N LEU A 95 -11.14 3.87 0.79
CA LEU A 95 -10.75 2.61 0.12
C LEU A 95 -9.23 2.43 0.12
N GLY A 96 -8.47 3.47 -0.24
CA GLY A 96 -7.01 3.45 -0.20
C GLY A 96 -6.47 3.14 1.19
N GLY A 97 -7.01 3.80 2.23
CA GLY A 97 -6.66 3.52 3.62
C GLY A 97 -6.96 2.08 4.05
N LEU A 98 -8.16 1.57 3.74
CA LEU A 98 -8.55 0.19 4.04
C LEU A 98 -7.63 -0.83 3.35
N THR A 99 -7.21 -0.56 2.12
CA THR A 99 -6.30 -1.45 1.40
C THR A 99 -4.91 -1.46 2.02
N GLY A 100 -4.43 -0.30 2.47
CA GLY A 100 -3.21 -0.18 3.26
C GLY A 100 -3.25 -0.95 4.59
N ILE A 101 -4.36 -0.86 5.33
CA ILE A 101 -4.58 -1.63 6.57
C ILE A 101 -4.56 -3.13 6.27
N THR A 102 -5.26 -3.56 5.23
CA THR A 102 -5.38 -4.96 4.86
C THR A 102 -4.01 -5.56 4.53
N VAL A 103 -3.19 -4.84 3.74
CA VAL A 103 -1.82 -5.27 3.41
C VAL A 103 -0.96 -5.36 4.68
N ALA A 104 -1.02 -4.37 5.57
CA ALA A 104 -0.27 -4.39 6.83
C ALA A 104 -0.65 -5.60 7.72
N ILE A 105 -1.93 -5.95 7.79
CA ILE A 105 -2.40 -7.15 8.50
C ILE A 105 -1.84 -8.42 7.87
N ILE A 106 -1.87 -8.54 6.53
CA ILE A 106 -1.34 -9.71 5.81
C ILE A 106 0.15 -9.91 6.08
N ILE A 107 0.93 -8.83 6.08
CA ILE A 107 2.37 -8.86 6.35
C ILE A 107 2.64 -9.31 7.78
N TYR A 108 1.88 -8.80 8.75
CA TYR A 108 2.01 -9.24 10.12
C TYR A 108 1.80 -10.75 10.27
N PHE A 109 0.72 -11.28 9.70
CA PHE A 109 0.43 -12.71 9.77
C PHE A 109 1.50 -13.54 9.06
N SER A 110 1.99 -13.07 7.91
CA SER A 110 3.07 -13.72 7.16
C SER A 110 4.36 -13.77 7.98
N ASN A 111 4.77 -12.65 8.57
CA ASN A 111 5.96 -12.59 9.42
C ASN A 111 5.85 -13.51 10.64
N LYS A 112 4.67 -13.59 11.27
CA LYS A 112 4.44 -14.49 12.41
C LYS A 112 4.61 -15.97 12.01
N LYS A 113 4.13 -16.35 10.82
CA LYS A 113 4.24 -17.72 10.29
C LYS A 113 5.68 -18.13 9.98
N HIS A 114 6.53 -17.21 9.53
CA HIS A 114 7.95 -17.49 9.22
C HIS A 114 8.87 -17.50 10.45
N LEU A 115 8.49 -16.87 11.57
CA LEU A 115 9.23 -16.94 12.84
C LEU A 115 8.98 -18.24 13.64
N SER A 116 7.82 -18.88 13.47
CA SER A 116 7.51 -20.17 14.10
C SER A 116 8.49 -21.33 13.79
N PRO A 117 8.92 -21.57 12.54
CA PRO A 117 9.81 -22.68 12.22
C PRO A 117 11.26 -22.50 12.73
N MET A 118 11.77 -21.27 12.84
CA MET A 118 13.15 -21.03 13.31
C MET A 118 13.33 -21.19 14.82
N ARG A 119 12.27 -20.98 15.61
CA ARG A 119 12.29 -21.28 17.06
C ARG A 119 12.43 -22.77 17.36
N ASN A 120 12.00 -23.62 16.42
CA ASN A 120 12.00 -25.07 16.58
C ASN A 120 13.15 -25.74 15.79
N SER A 121 14.12 -24.97 15.31
CA SER A 121 15.33 -25.52 14.67
C SER A 121 16.24 -26.12 15.74
N PRO A 122 16.76 -27.35 15.57
CA PRO A 122 17.63 -28.02 16.54
C PRO A 122 19.00 -27.36 16.76
N THR A 123 19.27 -26.22 16.11
CA THR A 123 20.56 -25.51 16.12
C THR A 123 20.63 -24.30 17.04
N ASN A 124 19.56 -23.99 17.80
CA ASN A 124 19.54 -22.84 18.72
C ASN A 124 19.51 -23.33 20.19
N PRO A 125 20.67 -23.58 20.83
CA PRO A 125 20.73 -23.73 22.27
C PRO A 125 20.56 -22.34 22.91
N LEU A 126 19.57 -22.27 23.80
CA LEU A 126 19.18 -21.20 24.74
C LEU A 126 20.16 -20.04 24.93
#